data_AF-A0ABD3P713-F1
#
_entry.id   AF-A0ABD3P713-F1
#
_cell.length_a   1.000
_cell.length_b   1.000
_cell.length_c   1.000
_cell.angle_alpha   90.00
_cell.angle_beta   90.00
_cell.angle_gamma   90.00
#
_symmetry.space_group_name_H-M   'P 1'
#
loop_
_entity.id
_entity.type
_entity.pdbx_description
1 polymer ?
#
loop_
_entity_poly.entity_id
_entity_poly.type
_entity_poly.pdbx_seq_one_letter_code
_entity_poly.pdbx_strand_id
1 'polypeptide(L)'
;MGPEEDLPTLLSRNDHLNILRYIRAHKLREPHLVVSHGQPLLGFHSDGSTTKPSQSLDDATRLAALEQLCLASLDVGNTTLAESCLNALHAATSHSSVPKESSRYRKLLGMCLEASGKYDDAAKVYDELLEDNPSNGYAAKRKYCILAAQAGKEEEAMKALNDYLSMHPGDVAAWNQMAEACLSVSDFKGAAYCYEEVVLGCPLDSNVHMKLGEVYATAGGMENAKLARKHLAQAVQLDGNNLRAWFGLIDASEGYLMEVEQATKGKKEMEEEGVEVAKELILFGGEKLMGFYKGTRMGKFVERLLKETAESM
;
A
#
# COMPACT_ATOMS: atom_id res chain seq x y z
N MET A 1 5.79 11.67 36.12
CA MET A 1 6.24 10.31 36.46
C MET A 1 5.02 9.57 36.97
N GLY A 2 4.32 8.90 36.05
CA GLY A 2 3.10 8.14 36.36
C GLY A 2 3.46 6.71 36.79
N PRO A 3 2.58 6.02 37.53
CA PRO A 3 2.84 4.70 38.12
C PRO A 3 2.79 3.52 37.13
N GLU A 4 2.98 3.76 35.82
CA GLU A 4 2.87 2.73 34.77
C GLU A 4 4.22 2.13 34.33
N GLU A 5 5.37 2.68 34.76
CA GLU A 5 6.69 2.27 34.24
C GLU A 5 7.22 0.93 34.79
N ASP A 6 6.64 0.36 35.86
CA ASP A 6 7.21 -0.82 36.55
C ASP A 6 6.38 -2.11 36.48
N LEU A 7 5.23 -2.13 35.78
CA LEU A 7 4.40 -3.35 35.71
C LEU A 7 5.14 -4.57 35.12
N PRO A 8 5.96 -4.46 34.05
CA PRO A 8 6.68 -5.60 33.50
C PRO A 8 7.75 -6.16 34.44
N THR A 9 8.30 -5.35 35.36
CA THR A 9 9.35 -5.79 36.29
C THR A 9 8.83 -6.57 37.50
N LEU A 10 7.52 -6.48 37.79
CA LEU A 10 6.88 -7.13 38.92
C LEU A 10 6.20 -8.47 38.57
N LEU A 11 6.09 -8.79 37.28
CA LEU A 11 5.41 -9.98 36.80
C LEU A 11 6.30 -11.23 36.93
N SER A 12 5.68 -12.37 37.21
CA SER A 12 6.39 -13.64 37.13
C SER A 12 6.67 -13.99 35.67
N ARG A 13 7.69 -14.83 35.45
CA ARG A 13 8.00 -15.33 34.10
C ARG A 13 6.80 -16.02 33.43
N ASN A 14 5.98 -16.72 34.20
CA ASN A 14 4.79 -17.40 33.69
C ASN A 14 3.73 -16.39 33.22
N ASP A 15 3.62 -15.25 33.90
CA ASP A 15 2.69 -14.18 33.50
C ASP A 15 3.12 -13.55 32.17
N HIS A 16 4.41 -13.25 32.01
CA HIS A 16 4.95 -12.81 30.71
C HIS A 16 4.62 -13.80 29.59
N LEU A 17 4.83 -15.10 29.83
CA LEU A 17 4.54 -16.13 28.85
C LEU A 17 3.05 -16.23 28.53
N ASN A 18 2.16 -16.13 29.53
CA ASN A 18 0.72 -16.16 29.33
C ASN A 18 0.24 -14.97 28.52
N ILE A 19 0.77 -13.77 28.76
CA ILE A 19 0.47 -12.57 27.98
C ILE A 19 0.87 -12.77 26.52
N LEU A 20 2.10 -13.23 26.25
CA LEU A 20 2.56 -13.48 24.88
C LEU A 20 1.71 -14.54 24.16
N ARG A 21 1.35 -15.63 24.87
CA ARG A 21 0.45 -16.67 24.35
C ARG A 21 -0.94 -16.12 24.05
N TYR A 22 -1.47 -15.28 24.94
CA TYR A 22 -2.77 -14.65 24.76
C TYR A 22 -2.79 -13.75 23.51
N ILE A 23 -1.79 -12.86 23.37
CA ILE A 23 -1.62 -11.98 22.21
C ILE A 23 -1.56 -12.80 20.93
N ARG A 24 -0.76 -13.89 20.91
CA ARG A 24 -0.60 -14.76 19.74
C ARG A 24 -1.89 -15.53 19.41
N ALA A 25 -2.54 -16.10 20.41
CA ALA A 25 -3.77 -16.90 20.22
C ALA A 25 -4.91 -16.05 19.65
N HIS A 26 -5.01 -14.78 20.07
CA HIS A 26 -6.04 -13.84 19.62
C HIS A 26 -5.61 -12.98 18.43
N LYS A 27 -4.38 -13.17 17.90
CA LYS A 27 -3.82 -12.41 16.78
C LYS A 27 -3.89 -10.88 16.99
N LEU A 28 -3.65 -10.44 18.22
CA LEU A 28 -3.69 -9.02 18.58
C LEU A 28 -2.43 -8.31 18.07
N ARG A 29 -2.59 -7.13 17.47
CA ARG A 29 -1.47 -6.29 17.00
C ARG A 29 -1.00 -5.35 18.12
N GLU A 30 -0.35 -5.94 19.12
CA GLU A 30 0.16 -5.23 20.31
C GLU A 30 1.69 -5.31 20.41
N PRO A 31 2.44 -4.71 19.47
CA PRO A 31 3.88 -4.93 19.36
C PRO A 31 4.65 -4.35 20.56
N HIS A 32 4.20 -3.23 21.14
CA HIS A 32 4.81 -2.65 22.34
C HIS A 32 4.70 -3.58 23.56
N LEU A 33 3.54 -4.24 23.76
CA LEU A 33 3.36 -5.21 24.83
C LEU A 33 4.18 -6.48 24.60
N VAL A 34 4.28 -6.92 23.35
CA VAL A 34 5.14 -8.07 23.02
C VAL A 34 6.59 -7.76 23.35
N VAL A 35 7.09 -6.57 23.04
CA VAL A 35 8.47 -6.17 23.36
C VAL A 35 8.67 -6.10 24.87
N SER A 36 7.78 -5.41 25.60
CA SER A 36 7.90 -5.20 27.04
C SER A 36 7.88 -6.50 27.85
N HIS A 37 7.11 -7.50 27.42
CA HIS A 37 7.05 -8.80 28.09
C HIS A 37 8.01 -9.85 27.50
N GLY A 38 8.37 -9.75 26.22
CA GLY A 38 9.28 -10.69 25.55
C GLY A 38 10.74 -10.50 25.93
N GLN A 39 11.19 -9.25 26.09
CA GLN A 39 12.54 -8.90 26.52
C GLN A 39 12.94 -9.57 27.85
N PRO A 40 12.21 -9.37 28.97
CA PRO A 40 12.55 -10.02 30.24
C PRO A 40 12.39 -11.54 30.20
N LEU A 41 11.41 -12.06 29.45
CA LEU A 41 11.16 -13.51 29.32
C LEU A 41 12.34 -14.26 28.69
N LEU A 42 12.98 -13.62 27.71
CA LEU A 42 14.06 -14.20 26.89
C LEU A 42 15.45 -13.67 27.27
N GLY A 43 15.52 -12.67 28.15
CA GLY A 43 16.78 -12.05 28.59
C GLY A 43 17.38 -11.10 27.55
N PHE A 44 16.57 -10.44 26.72
CA PHE A 44 17.05 -9.43 25.77
C PHE A 44 16.86 -8.02 26.29
N HIS A 45 17.75 -7.12 25.90
CA HIS A 45 17.63 -5.68 26.15
C HIS A 45 17.40 -4.90 24.84
N SER A 46 17.01 -3.63 24.95
CA SER A 46 16.66 -2.80 23.79
C SER A 46 17.83 -2.54 22.85
N ASP A 47 19.06 -2.63 23.35
CA ASP A 47 20.32 -2.49 22.61
C ASP A 47 20.75 -3.79 21.90
N GLY A 48 19.96 -4.86 22.01
CA GLY A 48 20.28 -6.18 21.46
C GLY A 48 21.20 -7.03 22.34
N SER A 49 21.66 -6.51 23.48
CA SER A 49 22.44 -7.31 24.43
C SER A 49 21.58 -8.40 25.08
N THR A 50 22.25 -9.50 25.48
CA THR A 50 21.57 -10.68 26.06
C THR A 50 22.11 -11.01 27.44
N THR A 51 21.22 -11.46 28.31
CA THR A 51 21.51 -12.02 29.62
C THR A 51 21.08 -13.47 29.65
N LYS A 52 21.78 -14.32 30.41
CA LYS A 52 21.35 -15.71 30.58
C LYS A 52 20.03 -15.72 31.36
N PRO A 53 18.93 -16.26 30.82
CA PRO A 53 17.69 -16.36 31.57
C PRO A 53 17.87 -17.31 32.76
N SER A 54 17.24 -16.98 33.89
CA SER A 54 17.40 -17.67 35.19
C SER A 54 16.90 -19.12 35.22
N GLN A 55 16.03 -19.51 34.27
CA GLN A 55 15.48 -20.86 34.11
C GLN A 55 15.40 -21.22 32.61
N SER A 56 15.42 -22.50 32.26
CA SER A 56 15.27 -22.94 30.86
C SER A 56 13.79 -23.04 30.50
N LEU A 57 13.35 -22.30 29.48
CA LEU A 57 12.10 -22.61 28.76
C LEU A 57 12.31 -23.88 27.92
N ASP A 58 11.24 -24.62 27.65
CA ASP A 58 11.27 -25.63 26.61
C ASP A 58 11.56 -24.98 25.24
N ASP A 59 12.21 -25.73 24.35
CA ASP A 59 12.70 -25.19 23.07
C ASP A 59 11.56 -24.66 22.19
N ALA A 60 10.40 -25.33 22.17
CA ALA A 60 9.26 -24.92 21.37
C ALA A 60 8.69 -23.57 21.83
N THR A 61 8.48 -23.40 23.15
CA THR A 61 8.02 -22.15 23.73
C THR A 61 9.04 -21.03 23.52
N ARG A 62 10.34 -21.32 23.68
CA ARG A 62 11.41 -20.36 23.48
C ARG A 62 11.47 -19.87 22.04
N LEU A 63 11.49 -20.77 21.06
CA LEU A 63 11.52 -20.44 19.63
C LEU A 63 10.32 -19.58 19.25
N ALA A 64 9.13 -19.97 19.69
CA ALA A 64 7.93 -19.23 19.32
C ALA A 64 7.89 -17.83 19.97
N ALA A 65 8.37 -17.69 21.21
CA ALA A 65 8.54 -16.37 21.85
C ALA A 65 9.59 -15.51 21.11
N LEU A 66 10.69 -16.09 20.65
CA LEU A 66 11.70 -15.40 19.84
C LEU A 66 11.12 -14.91 18.49
N GLU A 67 10.35 -15.75 17.79
CA GLU A 67 9.67 -15.35 16.54
C GLU A 67 8.73 -14.16 16.79
N GLN A 68 7.93 -14.23 17.84
CA GLN A 68 6.97 -13.17 18.21
C GLN A 68 7.69 -11.87 18.60
N LEU A 69 8.76 -11.96 19.38
CA LEU A 69 9.56 -10.80 19.76
C LEU A 69 10.26 -10.18 18.56
N CYS A 70 10.80 -10.98 17.64
CA CYS A 70 11.42 -10.51 16.41
C CYS A 70 10.43 -9.68 15.58
N LEU A 71 9.23 -10.21 15.32
CA LEU A 71 8.18 -9.51 14.58
C LEU A 71 7.77 -8.18 15.24
N ALA A 72 7.52 -8.21 16.56
CA ALA A 72 7.14 -7.01 17.29
C ALA A 72 8.25 -5.96 17.34
N SER A 73 9.51 -6.40 17.38
CA SER A 73 10.67 -5.49 17.35
C SER A 73 10.76 -4.75 16.02
N LEU A 74 10.47 -5.43 14.90
CA LEU A 74 10.36 -4.80 13.59
C LEU A 74 9.21 -3.78 13.53
N ASP A 75 8.04 -4.13 14.08
CA ASP A 75 6.88 -3.21 14.12
C ASP A 75 7.14 -1.94 14.94
N VAL A 76 7.91 -2.02 16.03
CA VAL A 76 8.32 -0.86 16.84
C VAL A 76 9.52 -0.11 16.23
N GLY A 77 10.14 -0.65 15.17
CA GLY A 77 11.31 -0.07 14.51
C GLY A 77 12.65 -0.33 15.23
N ASN A 78 12.69 -1.27 16.18
CA ASN A 78 13.94 -1.70 16.83
C ASN A 78 14.60 -2.84 16.04
N THR A 79 15.32 -2.48 14.98
CA THR A 79 16.01 -3.44 14.08
C THR A 79 17.14 -4.19 14.79
N THR A 80 17.84 -3.57 15.73
CA THR A 80 18.92 -4.20 16.50
C THR A 80 18.43 -5.36 17.37
N LEU A 81 17.28 -5.18 18.03
CA LEU A 81 16.64 -6.23 18.81
C LEU A 81 16.10 -7.35 17.91
N ALA A 82 15.51 -7.00 16.76
CA ALA A 82 15.04 -7.98 15.79
C ALA A 82 16.19 -8.85 15.25
N GLU A 83 17.31 -8.25 14.86
CA GLU A 83 18.52 -8.97 14.42
C GLU A 83 19.07 -9.88 15.53
N SER A 84 19.07 -9.42 16.78
CA SER A 84 19.52 -10.22 17.93
C SER A 84 18.60 -11.44 18.16
N CYS A 85 17.29 -11.25 18.05
CA CYS A 85 16.32 -12.35 18.11
C CYS A 85 16.52 -13.34 16.97
N LEU A 86 16.75 -12.85 15.75
CA LEU A 86 17.00 -13.67 14.57
C LEU A 86 18.30 -14.50 14.70
N ASN A 87 19.37 -13.91 15.24
CA ASN A 87 20.62 -14.61 15.52
C ASN A 87 20.43 -15.70 16.57
N ALA A 88 19.64 -15.44 17.61
CA ALA A 88 19.30 -16.45 18.62
C ALA A 88 18.43 -17.58 18.04
N LEU A 89 17.51 -17.28 17.12
CA LEU A 89 16.78 -18.30 16.36
C LEU A 89 17.74 -19.15 15.51
N HIS A 90 18.70 -18.52 14.82
CA HIS A 90 19.71 -19.23 14.01
C HIS A 90 20.60 -20.16 14.85
N ALA A 91 21.01 -19.72 16.03
CA ALA A 91 21.81 -20.54 16.95
C ALA A 91 21.02 -21.70 17.57
N ALA A 92 19.70 -21.54 17.72
CA ALA A 92 18.83 -22.61 18.22
C ALA A 92 18.59 -23.69 17.15
N THR A 93 18.56 -23.32 15.87
CA THR A 93 18.36 -24.25 14.75
C THR A 93 19.63 -25.00 14.34
N SER A 94 20.83 -24.58 14.77
CA SER A 94 22.07 -25.34 14.54
C SER A 94 22.19 -26.61 15.40
N HIS A 95 21.42 -26.72 16.49
CA HIS A 95 21.46 -27.85 17.43
C HIS A 95 20.15 -28.65 17.48
N SER A 96 19.09 -28.16 16.84
CA SER A 96 17.73 -28.70 16.88
C SER A 96 17.34 -29.28 15.51
N SER A 97 16.41 -30.24 15.48
CA SER A 97 15.84 -30.85 14.27
C SER A 97 14.98 -29.89 13.42
N VAL A 98 15.03 -28.58 13.68
CA VAL A 98 14.39 -27.55 12.86
C VAL A 98 15.43 -27.06 11.85
N PRO A 99 15.30 -27.41 10.55
CA PRO A 99 16.35 -27.11 9.59
C PRO A 99 16.54 -25.61 9.43
N LYS A 100 17.78 -25.18 9.12
CA LYS A 100 18.09 -23.87 8.53
C LYS A 100 17.17 -23.51 7.34
N GLU A 101 16.53 -24.52 6.75
CA GLU A 101 15.57 -24.47 5.66
C GLU A 101 14.13 -24.12 6.09
N SER A 102 13.84 -23.91 7.39
CA SER A 102 12.47 -23.58 7.82
C SER A 102 11.97 -22.30 7.16
N SER A 103 10.85 -22.42 6.43
CA SER A 103 10.20 -21.29 5.75
C SER A 103 9.89 -20.13 6.71
N ARG A 104 9.59 -20.42 7.99
CA ARG A 104 9.35 -19.40 9.02
C ARG A 104 10.59 -18.57 9.34
N TYR A 105 11.74 -19.22 9.45
CA TYR A 105 13.01 -18.54 9.70
C TYR A 105 13.40 -17.67 8.50
N ARG A 106 13.35 -18.21 7.28
CA ARG A 106 13.65 -17.44 6.06
C ARG A 106 12.70 -16.25 5.87
N LYS A 107 11.42 -16.39 6.21
CA LYS A 107 10.49 -15.26 6.26
C LYS A 107 10.98 -14.14 7.19
N LEU A 108 11.36 -14.47 8.43
CA LEU A 108 11.86 -13.48 9.39
C LEU A 108 13.20 -12.87 8.96
N LEU A 109 14.09 -13.66 8.38
CA LEU A 109 15.35 -13.20 7.81
C LEU A 109 15.10 -12.16 6.71
N GLY A 110 14.22 -12.45 5.75
CA GLY A 110 13.82 -11.49 4.72
C GLY A 110 13.28 -10.19 5.31
N MET A 111 12.37 -10.27 6.28
CA MET A 111 11.82 -9.09 6.94
C MET A 111 12.89 -8.23 7.65
N CYS A 112 13.86 -8.87 8.31
CA CYS A 112 14.97 -8.16 8.97
C CYS A 112 15.89 -7.50 7.94
N LEU A 113 16.21 -8.19 6.84
CA LEU A 113 17.03 -7.65 5.75
C LEU A 113 16.37 -6.43 5.11
N GLU A 114 15.06 -6.48 4.88
CA GLU A 114 14.29 -5.32 4.38
C GLU A 114 14.30 -4.15 5.35
N ALA A 115 14.08 -4.40 6.65
CA ALA A 115 14.13 -3.36 7.67
C ALA A 115 15.52 -2.71 7.81
N SER A 116 16.58 -3.48 7.51
CA SER A 116 17.96 -3.01 7.48
C SER A 116 18.39 -2.46 6.10
N GLY A 117 17.46 -2.32 5.14
CA GLY A 117 17.71 -1.75 3.80
C GLY A 117 18.51 -2.66 2.84
N LYS A 118 18.75 -3.91 3.20
CA LYS A 118 19.49 -4.91 2.39
C LYS A 118 18.55 -5.62 1.43
N TYR A 119 17.98 -4.87 0.49
CA TYR A 119 16.94 -5.35 -0.41
C TYR A 119 17.38 -6.50 -1.33
N ASP A 120 18.62 -6.47 -1.83
CA ASP A 120 19.12 -7.54 -2.72
C ASP A 120 19.31 -8.86 -1.98
N ASP A 121 19.74 -8.82 -0.72
CA ASP A 121 19.84 -10.03 0.11
C ASP A 121 18.45 -10.53 0.52
N ALA A 122 17.51 -9.63 0.81
CA ALA A 122 16.12 -10.01 1.05
C ALA A 122 15.50 -10.69 -0.18
N ALA A 123 15.75 -10.17 -1.38
CA ALA A 123 15.26 -10.74 -2.63
C ALA A 123 15.74 -12.19 -2.83
N LYS A 124 17.03 -12.47 -2.57
CA LYS A 124 17.56 -13.84 -2.63
C LYS A 124 16.84 -14.78 -1.67
N VAL A 125 16.57 -14.34 -0.44
CA VAL A 125 15.84 -15.15 0.56
C VAL A 125 14.40 -15.43 0.09
N TYR A 126 13.76 -14.48 -0.59
CA TYR A 126 12.43 -14.70 -1.17
C TYR A 126 12.45 -15.60 -2.40
N ASP A 127 13.51 -15.53 -3.22
CA ASP A 127 13.72 -16.44 -4.34
C ASP A 127 13.88 -17.88 -3.85
N GLU A 128 14.71 -18.13 -2.83
CA GLU A 128 14.84 -19.46 -2.19
C GLU A 128 13.49 -19.98 -1.66
N LEU A 129 12.65 -19.09 -1.09
CA LEU A 129 11.32 -19.46 -0.62
C LEU A 129 10.34 -19.82 -1.76
N LEU A 130 10.53 -19.22 -2.94
CA LEU A 130 9.74 -19.50 -4.15
C LEU A 130 10.25 -20.72 -4.90
N GLU A 131 11.55 -21.01 -4.86
CA GLU A 131 12.12 -22.26 -5.38
C GLU A 131 11.55 -23.47 -4.64
N ASP A 132 11.45 -23.39 -3.32
CA ASP A 132 10.87 -24.48 -2.50
C ASP A 132 9.34 -24.57 -2.63
N ASN A 133 8.67 -23.43 -2.76
CA ASN A 133 7.23 -23.37 -2.95
C ASN A 133 6.84 -22.21 -3.88
N PRO A 134 6.64 -22.48 -5.19
CA PRO A 134 6.24 -21.46 -6.16
C PRO A 134 4.91 -20.77 -5.84
N SER A 135 4.04 -21.43 -5.06
CA SER A 135 2.74 -20.88 -4.64
C SER A 135 2.80 -20.06 -3.34
N ASN A 136 4.00 -19.76 -2.83
CA ASN A 136 4.18 -18.96 -1.63
C ASN A 136 3.83 -17.49 -1.88
N GLY A 137 2.54 -17.16 -1.73
CA GLY A 137 2.02 -15.81 -1.94
C GLY A 137 2.71 -14.74 -1.09
N TYR A 138 3.18 -15.08 0.12
CA TYR A 138 3.95 -14.12 0.94
C TYR A 138 5.28 -13.76 0.27
N ALA A 139 6.06 -14.76 -0.15
CA ALA A 139 7.36 -14.52 -0.79
C ALA A 139 7.20 -13.83 -2.14
N ALA A 140 6.22 -14.26 -2.96
CA ALA A 140 5.91 -13.61 -4.23
C ALA A 140 5.50 -12.14 -4.03
N LYS A 141 4.69 -11.86 -3.00
CA LYS A 141 4.30 -10.48 -2.66
C LYS A 141 5.49 -9.62 -2.27
N ARG A 142 6.37 -10.10 -1.39
CA ARG A 142 7.57 -9.35 -0.99
C ARG A 142 8.52 -9.14 -2.16
N LYS A 143 8.68 -10.13 -3.04
CA LYS A 143 9.55 -10.04 -4.22
C LYS A 143 9.14 -8.88 -5.13
N TYR A 144 7.88 -8.81 -5.55
CA TYR A 144 7.47 -7.69 -6.43
C TYR A 144 7.55 -6.34 -5.70
N CYS A 145 7.26 -6.27 -4.39
CA CYS A 145 7.40 -5.02 -3.63
C CYS A 145 8.84 -4.51 -3.59
N ILE A 146 9.81 -5.41 -3.40
CA ILE A 146 11.24 -5.06 -3.42
C ILE A 146 11.65 -4.58 -4.81
N LEU A 147 11.26 -5.29 -5.86
CA LEU A 147 11.56 -4.90 -7.24
C LEU A 147 10.96 -3.53 -7.58
N ALA A 148 9.71 -3.28 -7.18
CA ALA A 148 9.03 -2.00 -7.41
C ALA A 148 9.68 -0.82 -6.66
N ALA A 149 10.36 -1.09 -5.53
CA ALA A 149 11.07 -0.06 -4.78
C ALA A 149 12.47 0.28 -5.36
N GLN A 150 12.97 -0.50 -6.32
CA GLN A 150 14.29 -0.32 -6.91
C GLN A 150 14.17 0.40 -8.26
N ALA A 151 14.88 1.53 -8.41
CA ALA A 151 14.91 2.28 -9.66
C ALA A 151 15.52 1.44 -10.79
N GLY A 152 14.89 1.46 -11.97
CA GLY A 152 15.35 0.73 -13.15
C GLY A 152 14.96 -0.75 -13.19
N LYS A 153 14.11 -1.21 -12.25
CA LYS A 153 13.57 -2.58 -12.22
C LYS A 153 12.06 -2.63 -12.42
N GLU A 154 11.48 -1.61 -13.05
CA GLU A 154 10.04 -1.47 -13.25
C GLU A 154 9.47 -2.64 -14.07
N GLU A 155 10.15 -3.08 -15.13
CA GLU A 155 9.73 -4.22 -15.95
C GLU A 155 9.76 -5.55 -15.17
N GLU A 156 10.81 -5.78 -14.37
CA GLU A 156 10.91 -6.96 -13.52
C GLU A 156 9.82 -6.97 -12.44
N ALA A 157 9.54 -5.80 -11.85
CA ALA A 157 8.48 -5.62 -10.88
C ALA A 157 7.11 -5.92 -11.48
N MET A 158 6.80 -5.37 -12.67
CA MET A 158 5.55 -5.64 -13.38
C MET A 158 5.39 -7.11 -13.72
N LYS A 159 6.47 -7.79 -14.16
CA LYS A 159 6.43 -9.23 -14.43
C LYS A 159 6.15 -10.04 -13.15
N ALA A 160 6.88 -9.77 -12.07
CA ALA A 160 6.67 -10.44 -10.79
C ALA A 160 5.27 -10.19 -10.21
N LEU A 161 4.73 -8.99 -10.41
CA LEU A 161 3.40 -8.59 -9.98
C LEU A 161 2.30 -9.27 -10.81
N ASN A 162 2.48 -9.38 -12.12
CA ASN A 162 1.59 -10.14 -12.99
C ASN A 162 1.58 -11.64 -12.62
N ASP A 163 2.75 -12.24 -12.38
CA ASP A 163 2.86 -13.62 -11.92
C ASP A 163 2.13 -13.81 -10.58
N TYR A 164 2.29 -12.88 -9.64
CA TYR A 164 1.56 -12.88 -8.36
C TYR A 164 0.03 -12.78 -8.56
N LEU A 165 -0.44 -11.85 -9.38
CA LEU A 165 -1.87 -11.63 -9.64
C LEU A 165 -2.52 -12.83 -10.34
N SER A 166 -1.77 -13.59 -11.14
CA SER A 166 -2.28 -14.83 -11.74
C SER A 166 -2.69 -15.89 -10.70
N MET A 167 -2.05 -15.88 -9.53
CA MET A 167 -2.36 -16.76 -8.40
C MET A 167 -3.29 -16.11 -7.38
N HIS A 168 -3.27 -14.78 -7.28
CA HIS A 168 -4.01 -14.00 -6.29
C HIS A 168 -4.84 -12.88 -6.94
N PRO A 169 -5.81 -13.21 -7.82
CA PRO A 169 -6.57 -12.22 -8.59
C PRO A 169 -7.47 -11.33 -7.72
N GLY A 170 -7.77 -11.73 -6.49
CA GLY A 170 -8.57 -10.94 -5.53
C GLY A 170 -7.77 -9.94 -4.68
N ASP A 171 -6.45 -9.84 -4.83
CA ASP A 171 -5.64 -8.89 -4.07
C ASP A 171 -5.73 -7.48 -4.71
N VAL A 172 -6.73 -6.72 -4.28
CA VAL A 172 -6.99 -5.34 -4.74
C VAL A 172 -5.78 -4.42 -4.54
N ALA A 173 -4.97 -4.65 -3.50
CA ALA A 173 -3.77 -3.85 -3.28
C ALA A 173 -2.70 -4.13 -4.35
N ALA A 174 -2.58 -5.38 -4.80
CA ALA A 174 -1.67 -5.75 -5.87
C ALA A 174 -2.11 -5.17 -7.23
N TRP A 175 -3.41 -5.15 -7.53
CA TRP A 175 -3.93 -4.46 -8.73
C TRP A 175 -3.64 -2.96 -8.72
N ASN A 176 -3.79 -2.30 -7.57
CA ASN A 176 -3.40 -0.90 -7.41
C ASN A 176 -1.91 -0.67 -7.69
N GLN A 177 -1.04 -1.55 -7.18
CA GLN A 177 0.40 -1.47 -7.44
C GLN A 177 0.73 -1.69 -8.93
N MET A 178 -0.01 -2.56 -9.62
CA MET A 178 0.18 -2.80 -11.04
C MET A 178 -0.23 -1.58 -11.86
N ALA A 179 -1.33 -0.93 -11.48
CA ALA A 179 -1.75 0.33 -12.09
C ALA A 179 -0.69 1.42 -11.93
N GLU A 180 -0.12 1.58 -10.73
CA GLU A 180 0.96 2.54 -10.46
C GLU A 180 2.23 2.22 -11.27
N ALA A 181 2.58 0.94 -11.41
CA ALA A 181 3.70 0.50 -12.25
C ALA A 181 3.46 0.81 -13.74
N CYS A 182 2.26 0.50 -14.27
CA CYS A 182 1.88 0.85 -15.64
C CYS A 182 1.95 2.37 -15.90
N LEU A 183 1.52 3.19 -14.93
CA LEU A 183 1.63 4.65 -15.03
C LEU A 183 3.09 5.13 -15.09
N SER A 184 3.98 4.50 -14.33
CA SER A 184 5.41 4.87 -14.32
C SER A 184 6.08 4.68 -15.69
N VAL A 185 5.59 3.73 -16.49
CA VAL A 185 6.05 3.46 -17.87
C VAL A 185 5.12 4.06 -18.94
N SER A 186 4.17 4.92 -18.56
CA SER A 186 3.18 5.56 -19.46
C SER A 186 2.28 4.57 -20.22
N ASP A 187 2.09 3.35 -19.72
CA ASP A 187 1.07 2.42 -20.23
C ASP A 187 -0.30 2.75 -19.64
N PHE A 188 -0.95 3.80 -20.17
CA PHE A 188 -2.25 4.25 -19.68
C PHE A 188 -3.36 3.21 -19.89
N LYS A 189 -3.24 2.36 -20.91
CA LYS A 189 -4.23 1.32 -21.20
C LYS A 189 -4.15 0.20 -20.16
N GLY A 190 -2.93 -0.27 -19.86
CA GLY A 190 -2.70 -1.24 -18.78
C GLY A 190 -3.10 -0.68 -17.41
N ALA A 191 -2.79 0.59 -17.14
CA ALA A 191 -3.19 1.25 -15.91
C ALA A 191 -4.71 1.34 -15.76
N ALA A 192 -5.44 1.68 -16.82
CA ALA A 192 -6.90 1.75 -16.81
C ALA A 192 -7.49 0.37 -16.49
N TYR A 193 -7.04 -0.68 -17.18
CA TYR A 193 -7.46 -2.06 -16.91
C TYR A 193 -7.23 -2.47 -15.44
N CYS A 194 -6.05 -2.16 -14.89
CA CYS A 194 -5.76 -2.47 -13.50
C CYS A 194 -6.65 -1.71 -12.53
N TYR A 195 -6.91 -0.42 -12.76
CA TYR A 195 -7.81 0.36 -11.92
C TYR A 195 -9.28 -0.06 -12.06
N GLU A 196 -9.71 -0.58 -13.21
CA GLU A 196 -11.04 -1.19 -13.36
C GLU A 196 -11.20 -2.41 -12.42
N GLU A 197 -10.20 -3.28 -12.34
CA GLU A 197 -10.18 -4.39 -11.37
C GLU A 197 -10.23 -3.87 -9.92
N VAL A 198 -9.55 -2.75 -9.62
CA VAL A 198 -9.63 -2.11 -8.30
C VAL A 198 -11.03 -1.59 -8.02
N VAL A 199 -11.70 -0.96 -8.99
CA VAL A 199 -13.09 -0.49 -8.85
C VAL A 199 -14.04 -1.66 -8.57
N LEU A 200 -13.84 -2.82 -9.20
CA LEU A 200 -14.64 -4.01 -8.93
C LEU A 200 -14.50 -4.49 -7.47
N GLY A 201 -13.29 -4.40 -6.90
CA GLY A 201 -13.03 -4.76 -5.51
C GLY A 201 -13.44 -3.69 -4.49
N CYS A 202 -13.44 -2.42 -4.87
CA CYS A 202 -13.73 -1.27 -4.00
C CYS A 202 -14.63 -0.23 -4.69
N PRO A 203 -15.89 -0.57 -5.01
CA PRO A 203 -16.77 0.28 -5.85
C PRO A 203 -17.26 1.56 -5.17
N LEU A 204 -17.04 1.71 -3.87
CA LEU A 204 -17.44 2.90 -3.09
C LEU A 204 -16.25 3.77 -2.69
N ASP A 205 -15.03 3.46 -3.15
CA ASP A 205 -13.85 4.29 -2.89
C ASP A 205 -13.74 5.42 -3.91
N SER A 206 -13.99 6.66 -3.45
CA SER A 206 -13.86 7.87 -4.27
C SER A 206 -12.47 8.01 -4.90
N ASN A 207 -11.39 7.64 -4.17
CA ASN A 207 -10.03 7.80 -4.66
C ASN A 207 -9.73 6.89 -5.84
N VAL A 208 -10.29 5.68 -5.87
CA VAL A 208 -10.10 4.75 -6.98
C VAL A 208 -10.81 5.27 -8.23
N HIS A 209 -12.06 5.75 -8.09
CA HIS A 209 -12.79 6.39 -9.19
C HIS A 209 -12.05 7.63 -9.72
N MET A 210 -11.50 8.45 -8.85
CA MET A 210 -10.68 9.60 -9.22
C MET A 210 -9.43 9.18 -10.00
N LYS A 211 -8.66 8.21 -9.48
CA LYS A 211 -7.46 7.68 -10.16
C LYS A 211 -7.80 7.14 -11.55
N LEU A 212 -8.84 6.29 -11.68
CA LEU A 212 -9.26 5.74 -12.97
C LEU A 212 -9.68 6.84 -13.96
N GLY A 213 -10.42 7.84 -13.48
CA GLY A 213 -10.82 8.97 -14.31
C GLY A 213 -9.63 9.81 -14.81
N GLU A 214 -8.62 10.03 -13.97
CA GLU A 214 -7.37 10.71 -14.36
C GLU A 214 -6.59 9.91 -15.41
N VAL A 215 -6.52 8.58 -15.27
CA VAL A 215 -5.87 7.72 -16.26
C VAL A 215 -6.57 7.81 -17.61
N TYR A 216 -7.90 7.78 -17.63
CA TYR A 216 -8.67 7.95 -18.85
C TYR A 216 -8.48 9.34 -19.48
N ALA A 217 -8.50 10.41 -18.68
CA ALA A 217 -8.24 11.76 -19.18
C ALA A 217 -6.84 11.87 -19.82
N THR A 218 -5.83 11.29 -19.16
CA THR A 218 -4.44 11.30 -19.63
C THR A 218 -4.24 10.46 -20.90
N ALA A 219 -4.94 9.31 -21.01
CA ALA A 219 -4.88 8.47 -22.20
C ALA A 219 -5.40 9.18 -23.46
N GLY A 220 -6.26 10.19 -23.29
CA GLY A 220 -6.79 11.03 -24.36
C GLY A 220 -7.77 10.32 -25.29
N GLY A 221 -8.38 11.09 -26.19
CA GLY A 221 -9.40 10.62 -27.12
C GLY A 221 -10.83 10.69 -26.57
N MET A 222 -11.79 10.85 -27.49
CA MET A 222 -13.18 11.17 -27.18
C MET A 222 -13.87 10.16 -26.25
N GLU A 223 -13.69 8.86 -26.49
CA GLU A 223 -14.31 7.81 -25.67
C GLU A 223 -13.72 7.73 -24.26
N ASN A 224 -12.40 7.87 -24.15
CA ASN A 224 -11.74 7.95 -22.85
C ASN A 224 -12.16 9.21 -22.08
N ALA A 225 -12.34 10.35 -22.75
CA ALA A 225 -12.85 11.57 -22.11
C ALA A 225 -14.28 11.40 -21.55
N LYS A 226 -15.15 10.64 -22.23
CA LYS A 226 -16.47 10.25 -21.69
C LYS A 226 -16.33 9.39 -20.43
N LEU A 227 -15.46 8.38 -20.46
CA LEU A 227 -15.20 7.51 -19.32
C LEU A 227 -14.59 8.29 -18.14
N ALA A 228 -13.63 9.17 -18.42
CA ALA A 228 -13.01 10.05 -17.44
C ALA A 228 -14.07 10.87 -16.68
N ARG A 229 -14.92 11.60 -17.41
CA ARG A 229 -16.03 12.36 -16.82
C ARG A 229 -16.93 11.48 -15.95
N LYS A 230 -17.30 10.29 -16.42
CA LYS A 230 -18.15 9.36 -15.68
C LYS A 230 -17.52 8.94 -14.34
N HIS A 231 -16.25 8.54 -14.36
CA HIS A 231 -15.57 8.11 -13.14
C HIS A 231 -15.28 9.28 -12.18
N LEU A 232 -14.93 10.46 -12.70
CA LEU A 232 -14.73 11.66 -11.89
C LEU A 232 -16.03 12.18 -11.28
N ALA A 233 -17.16 12.11 -12.02
CA ALA A 233 -18.48 12.41 -11.50
C ALA A 233 -18.87 11.46 -10.35
N GLN A 234 -18.60 10.15 -10.50
CA GLN A 234 -18.80 9.18 -9.43
C GLN A 234 -17.91 9.49 -8.21
N ALA A 235 -16.65 9.88 -8.44
CA ALA A 235 -15.73 10.24 -7.36
C ALA A 235 -16.24 11.42 -6.52
N VAL A 236 -16.73 12.50 -7.15
CA VAL A 236 -17.30 13.65 -6.43
C VAL A 236 -18.65 13.35 -5.79
N GLN A 237 -19.41 12.38 -6.31
CA GLN A 237 -20.64 11.92 -5.68
C GLN A 237 -20.36 11.11 -4.41
N LEU A 238 -19.31 10.28 -4.42
CA LEU A 238 -18.88 9.49 -3.27
C LEU A 238 -18.22 10.37 -2.19
N ASP A 239 -17.39 11.33 -2.60
CA ASP A 239 -16.76 12.31 -1.72
C ASP A 239 -16.80 13.71 -2.34
N GLY A 240 -17.76 14.51 -1.89
CA GLY A 240 -17.92 15.89 -2.34
C GLY A 240 -16.76 16.82 -1.95
N ASN A 241 -15.90 16.43 -1.00
CA ASN A 241 -14.74 17.22 -0.58
C ASN A 241 -13.46 16.90 -1.36
N ASN A 242 -13.51 15.93 -2.28
CA ASN A 242 -12.37 15.57 -3.09
C ASN A 242 -12.10 16.65 -4.17
N LEU A 243 -11.29 17.64 -3.80
CA LEU A 243 -10.90 18.75 -4.68
C LEU A 243 -10.25 18.26 -5.97
N ARG A 244 -9.45 17.19 -5.90
CA ARG A 244 -8.74 16.63 -7.05
C ARG A 244 -9.72 16.03 -8.06
N ALA A 245 -10.76 15.33 -7.58
CA ALA A 245 -11.84 14.86 -8.43
C ALA A 245 -12.65 16.01 -9.08
N TRP A 246 -12.90 17.11 -8.35
CA TRP A 246 -13.56 18.29 -8.94
C TRP A 246 -12.74 18.94 -10.05
N PHE A 247 -11.44 19.15 -9.83
CA PHE A 247 -10.56 19.68 -10.88
C PHE A 247 -10.48 18.72 -12.07
N GLY A 248 -10.31 17.42 -11.81
CA GLY A 248 -10.29 16.41 -12.87
C GLY A 248 -11.59 16.38 -13.67
N LEU A 249 -12.75 16.53 -13.04
CA LEU A 249 -14.05 16.54 -13.71
C LEU A 249 -14.20 17.72 -14.69
N ILE A 250 -13.72 18.91 -14.30
CA ILE A 250 -13.70 20.09 -15.15
C ILE A 250 -12.74 19.86 -16.32
N ASP A 251 -11.50 19.47 -16.04
CA ASP A 251 -10.45 19.22 -17.03
C ASP A 251 -10.87 18.14 -18.05
N ALA A 252 -11.43 17.03 -17.60
CA ALA A 252 -11.94 15.97 -18.48
C ALA A 252 -13.14 16.45 -19.34
N SER A 253 -13.96 17.37 -18.82
CA SER A 253 -15.08 17.95 -19.57
C SER A 253 -14.61 18.94 -20.63
N GLU A 254 -13.61 19.77 -20.31
CA GLU A 254 -12.96 20.65 -21.27
C GLU A 254 -12.24 19.85 -22.36
N GLY A 255 -11.49 18.81 -21.98
CA GLY A 255 -10.85 17.90 -22.92
C GLY A 255 -11.84 17.23 -23.87
N TYR A 256 -13.01 16.79 -23.37
CA TYR A 256 -14.08 16.27 -24.24
C TYR A 256 -14.59 17.32 -25.24
N LEU A 257 -14.82 18.57 -24.81
CA LEU A 257 -15.28 19.64 -25.70
C LEU A 257 -14.25 19.94 -26.80
N MET A 258 -12.96 19.97 -26.46
CA MET A 258 -11.89 20.16 -27.43
C MET A 258 -11.86 19.06 -28.50
N GLU A 259 -12.00 17.79 -28.08
CA GLU A 259 -12.07 16.64 -29.00
C GLU A 259 -13.30 16.70 -29.91
N VAL A 260 -14.47 17.08 -29.37
CA VAL A 260 -15.70 17.28 -30.17
C VAL A 260 -15.50 18.40 -31.20
N GLU A 261 -14.93 19.53 -30.81
CA GLU A 261 -14.68 20.65 -31.73
C GLU A 261 -13.73 20.24 -32.86
N GLN A 262 -12.69 19.48 -32.55
CA GLN A 262 -11.77 18.95 -33.56
C GLN A 262 -12.46 17.96 -34.51
N ALA A 263 -13.29 17.05 -33.98
CA ALA A 263 -14.03 16.07 -34.78
C ALA A 263 -15.09 16.71 -35.70
N THR A 264 -15.73 17.79 -35.24
CA THR A 264 -16.80 18.48 -35.98
C THR A 264 -16.30 19.45 -37.05
N LYS A 265 -15.00 19.79 -37.07
CA LYS A 265 -14.36 20.58 -38.16
C LYS A 265 -14.41 19.92 -39.56
N GLY A 266 -15.08 18.78 -39.73
CA GLY A 266 -15.34 18.14 -41.03
C GLY A 266 -16.64 17.34 -41.17
N LYS A 267 -17.51 17.24 -40.16
CA LYS A 267 -18.79 16.49 -40.21
C LYS A 267 -19.87 17.16 -39.35
N LYS A 268 -21.14 17.01 -39.79
CA LYS A 268 -22.31 17.75 -39.29
C LYS A 268 -23.07 17.09 -38.14
N GLU A 269 -22.65 15.91 -37.68
CA GLU A 269 -23.32 15.22 -36.57
C GLU A 269 -22.54 15.50 -35.29
N MET A 270 -23.16 16.34 -34.45
CA MET A 270 -22.68 16.69 -33.13
C MET A 270 -23.49 15.89 -32.11
N GLU A 271 -22.82 15.30 -31.13
CA GLU A 271 -23.48 14.65 -29.99
C GLU A 271 -23.94 15.77 -29.02
N GLU A 272 -25.02 16.48 -29.40
CA GLU A 272 -25.48 17.72 -28.71
C GLU A 272 -25.67 17.52 -27.20
N GLU A 273 -26.22 16.37 -26.78
CA GLU A 273 -26.43 16.05 -25.36
C GLU A 273 -25.11 15.94 -24.59
N GLY A 274 -24.09 15.28 -25.17
CA GLY A 274 -22.80 15.09 -24.51
C GLY A 274 -22.03 16.40 -24.32
N VAL A 275 -22.19 17.33 -25.26
CA VAL A 275 -21.64 18.69 -25.24
C VAL A 275 -22.32 19.54 -24.17
N GLU A 276 -23.65 19.54 -24.11
CA GLU A 276 -24.40 20.30 -23.11
C GLU A 276 -24.05 19.83 -21.70
N VAL A 277 -24.04 18.51 -21.48
CA VAL A 277 -23.64 17.92 -20.19
C VAL A 277 -22.21 18.31 -19.81
N ALA A 278 -21.27 18.38 -20.76
CA ALA A 278 -19.91 18.81 -20.47
C ALA A 278 -19.87 20.27 -19.99
N LYS A 279 -20.59 21.17 -20.66
CA LYS A 279 -20.68 22.59 -20.27
C LYS A 279 -21.32 22.77 -18.88
N GLU A 280 -22.41 22.04 -18.60
CA GLU A 280 -23.06 22.06 -17.28
C GLU A 280 -22.12 21.57 -16.17
N LEU A 281 -21.38 20.48 -16.42
CA LEU A 281 -20.42 19.94 -15.44
C LEU A 281 -19.27 20.91 -15.14
N ILE A 282 -18.78 21.64 -16.15
CA ILE A 282 -17.75 22.67 -15.97
C ILE A 282 -18.27 23.80 -15.08
N LEU A 283 -19.45 24.34 -15.39
CA LEU A 283 -20.06 25.42 -14.60
C LEU A 283 -20.34 24.96 -13.16
N PHE A 284 -20.95 23.79 -13.00
CA PHE A 284 -21.29 23.23 -11.69
C PHE A 284 -20.03 22.94 -10.86
N GLY A 285 -19.01 22.34 -11.45
CA GLY A 285 -17.73 22.10 -10.79
C GLY A 285 -17.04 23.39 -10.38
N GLY A 286 -17.07 24.40 -11.25
CA GLY A 286 -16.52 25.73 -10.97
C GLY A 286 -17.19 26.40 -9.77
N GLU A 287 -18.52 26.38 -9.70
CA GLU A 287 -19.26 26.90 -8.55
C GLU A 287 -18.89 26.19 -7.23
N LYS A 288 -18.74 24.86 -7.27
CA LYS A 288 -18.33 24.06 -6.10
C LYS A 288 -16.92 24.43 -5.64
N LEU A 289 -15.96 24.50 -6.56
CA LEU A 289 -14.60 24.93 -6.26
C LEU A 289 -14.57 26.35 -5.68
N MET A 290 -15.33 27.28 -6.24
CA MET A 290 -15.46 28.64 -5.68
C MET A 290 -16.00 28.63 -4.26
N GLY A 291 -16.93 27.72 -3.94
CA GLY A 291 -17.41 27.48 -2.58
C GLY A 291 -16.28 27.09 -1.63
N PHE A 292 -15.41 26.15 -2.03
CA PHE A 292 -14.27 25.71 -1.22
C PHE A 292 -13.23 26.81 -0.99
N TYR A 293 -12.95 27.61 -2.02
CA TYR A 293 -11.90 28.64 -1.96
C TYR A 293 -12.38 30.00 -1.47
N LYS A 294 -13.69 30.17 -1.20
CA LYS A 294 -14.26 31.42 -0.70
C LYS A 294 -13.59 31.86 0.60
N GLY A 295 -13.03 33.07 0.61
CA GLY A 295 -12.34 33.64 1.78
C GLY A 295 -10.90 33.16 1.98
N THR A 296 -10.39 32.28 1.12
CA THR A 296 -8.99 31.86 1.13
C THR A 296 -8.11 32.82 0.31
N ARG A 297 -6.79 32.79 0.52
CA ARG A 297 -5.83 33.54 -0.30
C ARG A 297 -5.88 33.13 -1.78
N MET A 298 -6.24 31.87 -2.05
CA MET A 298 -6.34 31.31 -3.41
C MET A 298 -7.66 31.62 -4.11
N GLY A 299 -8.68 32.12 -3.38
CA GLY A 299 -10.01 32.39 -3.95
C GLY A 299 -9.99 33.27 -5.20
N LYS A 300 -9.20 34.35 -5.20
CA LYS A 300 -9.06 35.25 -6.36
C LYS A 300 -8.37 34.59 -7.56
N PHE A 301 -7.45 33.64 -7.31
CA PHE A 301 -6.76 32.91 -8.36
C PHE A 301 -7.71 31.92 -9.02
N VAL A 302 -8.41 31.13 -8.22
CA VAL A 302 -9.40 30.14 -8.70
C VAL A 302 -10.54 30.85 -9.44
N GLU A 303 -11.00 32.00 -8.95
CA GLU A 303 -12.03 32.80 -9.64
C GLU A 303 -11.58 33.27 -11.03
N ARG A 304 -10.29 33.63 -11.18
CA ARG A 304 -9.75 34.03 -12.49
C ARG A 304 -9.67 32.84 -13.43
N LEU A 305 -9.12 31.72 -12.95
CA LEU A 305 -8.98 30.49 -13.73
C LEU A 305 -10.34 30.02 -14.27
N LEU A 306 -11.38 30.02 -13.44
CA LEU A 306 -12.74 29.62 -13.82
C LEU A 306 -13.46 30.63 -14.72
N LYS A 307 -13.08 31.92 -14.67
CA LYS A 307 -13.62 32.93 -15.60
C LYS A 307 -13.03 32.78 -16.99
N GLU A 308 -11.73 32.52 -17.08
CA GLU A 308 -11.05 32.27 -18.36
C GLU A 308 -11.64 31.05 -19.06
N THR A 309 -11.98 30.00 -18.32
CA THR A 309 -12.65 28.82 -18.88
C THR A 309 -14.09 29.12 -19.30
N ALA A 310 -14.86 29.86 -18.51
CA ALA A 310 -16.22 30.27 -18.86
C ALA A 310 -16.30 31.18 -20.10
N GLU A 311 -15.33 32.06 -20.31
CA GLU A 311 -15.26 32.95 -21.49
C GLU A 311 -14.87 32.22 -22.79
N SER A 312 -14.31 31.00 -22.67
CA SER A 312 -13.87 30.18 -23.79
C SER A 312 -14.93 29.20 -24.33
N MET A 313 -16.06 29.04 -23.62
CA MET A 313 -17.16 28.09 -23.92
C MET A 313 -18.33 28.69 -24.71
#